data_AF-A0A927LS82-F1
#
_entry.id   AF-A0A927LS82-F1
#
_cell.length_a   1.000
_cell.length_b   1.000
_cell.length_c   1.000
_cell.angle_alpha   90.00
_cell.angle_beta   90.00
_cell.angle_gamma   90.00
#
_symmetry.space_group_name_H-M   'P 1'
#
loop_
_entity.id
_entity.type
_entity.pdbx_description
1 polymer ?
#
loop_
_entity_poly.entity_id
_entity_poly.type
_entity_poly.pdbx_seq_one_letter_code
_entity_poly.pdbx_strand_id
1 'polypeptide(L)'
;MFSFTCTNCFHVETFNLLQDLVETDGLWHLYCSHCSHEYFAVNAFERDQMIEGMRLTMLYVPDIIKAYKPSEKELPSQIKFVVPQDGRHT
;
A
#
# COMPACT_ATOMS: atom_id res chain seq x y z
N MET A 1 -5.01 4.48 -0.78
CA MET A 1 -5.16 4.41 0.68
C MET A 1 -3.84 3.97 1.28
N PHE A 2 -3.32 4.72 2.25
CA PHE A 2 -2.03 4.50 2.91
C PHE A 2 -2.27 4.28 4.40
N SER A 3 -1.67 3.25 4.98
CA SER A 3 -1.80 2.98 6.41
C SER A 3 -0.60 3.53 7.17
N PHE A 4 -0.86 4.26 8.24
CA PHE A 4 0.15 4.82 9.13
C PHE A 4 -0.13 4.35 10.56
N THR A 5 0.95 4.06 11.29
CA THR A 5 0.89 3.80 12.73
C THR A 5 1.36 5.05 13.46
N CYS A 6 0.50 5.63 14.31
CA CYS A 6 0.88 6.78 15.13
C CYS A 6 1.99 6.39 16.10
N THR A 7 3.11 7.10 16.07
CA THR A 7 4.24 6.86 16.98
C THR A 7 3.93 7.27 18.43
N ASN A 8 2.95 8.15 18.63
CA ASN A 8 2.55 8.64 19.95
C ASN A 8 1.52 7.73 20.65
N CYS A 9 0.49 7.25 19.94
CA CYS A 9 -0.58 6.45 20.54
C CYS A 9 -0.73 5.03 19.96
N PHE A 10 0.12 4.64 19.01
CA PHE A 10 0.11 3.34 18.32
C PHE A 10 -1.19 3.00 17.58
N HIS A 11 -2.09 3.99 17.41
CA HIS A 11 -3.28 3.84 16.59
C HIS A 11 -2.88 3.67 15.12
N VAL A 12 -3.46 2.66 14.47
CA VAL A 12 -3.29 2.41 13.04
C VAL A 12 -4.50 2.97 12.31
N GLU A 13 -4.24 3.84 11.35
CA GLU A 13 -5.27 4.50 10.56
C GLU A 13 -4.90 4.43 9.07
N THR A 14 -5.92 4.40 8.22
CA THR A 14 -5.76 4.40 6.78
C THR A 14 -6.25 5.71 6.19
N PHE A 15 -5.38 6.39 5.46
CA PHE A 15 -5.62 7.70 4.89
C PHE A 15 -5.76 7.66 3.36
N ASN A 16 -6.65 8.49 2.86
CA ASN A 16 -6.60 9.02 1.51
C ASN A 16 -5.87 10.36 1.51
N LEU A 17 -4.56 10.33 1.26
CA LEU A 17 -3.72 11.53 1.26
C LEU A 17 -4.14 12.61 0.22
N LEU A 18 -5.03 12.28 -0.72
CA LEU A 18 -5.66 13.27 -1.60
C LEU A 18 -6.68 14.18 -0.89
N GLN A 19 -7.21 13.73 0.25
CA GLN A 19 -8.34 14.34 0.96
C GLN A 19 -8.01 14.69 2.41
N ASP A 20 -7.14 13.92 3.07
CA ASP A 20 -6.96 13.99 4.52
C ASP A 20 -5.88 14.99 4.98
N LEU A 21 -5.20 15.66 4.04
CA LEU A 21 -4.22 16.70 4.36
C LEU A 21 -4.93 18.02 4.74
N VAL A 22 -4.46 18.65 5.81
CA VAL A 22 -5.00 19.92 6.30
C VAL A 22 -3.99 21.04 6.05
N GLU A 23 -4.40 22.09 5.35
CA GLU A 23 -3.55 23.26 5.08
C GLU A 23 -3.56 24.21 6.28
N THR A 24 -2.38 24.47 6.85
CA THR A 24 -2.16 25.44 7.94
C THR A 24 -0.83 26.15 7.73
N ASP A 25 -0.77 27.47 7.89
CA ASP A 25 0.45 28.27 7.80
C ASP A 25 1.30 28.04 6.51
N GLY A 26 0.63 27.73 5.39
CA GLY A 26 1.28 27.49 4.09
C GLY A 26 1.91 26.10 3.94
N LEU A 27 1.68 25.20 4.89
CA LEU A 27 2.06 23.80 4.85
C LEU A 27 0.84 22.89 4.86
N TRP A 28 1.01 21.68 4.36
CA TRP A 28 0.01 20.61 4.36
C TRP A 28 0.39 19.56 5.38
N HIS A 29 -0.47 19.36 6.36
CA HIS A 29 -0.21 18.51 7.52
C HIS A 29 -1.08 17.26 7.48
N LEU A 30 -0.55 16.16 8.01
CA LEU A 30 -1.32 14.97 8.32
C LEU A 30 -1.28 14.71 9.83
N TYR A 31 -2.42 14.52 10.46
CA TYR A 31 -2.53 14.28 11.89
C TYR A 31 -3.18 12.92 12.18
N CYS A 32 -2.80 12.32 13.30
CA CYS A 32 -3.51 11.18 13.86
C CYS A 32 -4.90 11.61 14.35
N SER A 33 -5.94 10.96 13.84
CA SER A 33 -7.33 11.25 14.26
C SER A 33 -7.57 11.01 15.76
N HIS A 34 -6.81 10.10 16.38
CA HIS A 34 -6.99 9.71 17.77
C HIS A 34 -6.34 10.66 18.78
N CYS A 35 -5.15 11.19 18.49
CA CYS A 35 -4.38 12.00 19.45
C CYS A 35 -3.87 13.33 18.91
N SER A 36 -4.23 13.69 17.67
CA SER A 36 -3.78 14.91 16.98
C SER A 36 -2.26 15.04 16.85
N HIS A 37 -1.50 13.96 17.05
CA HIS A 37 -0.07 13.96 16.78
C HIS A 37 0.18 14.10 15.28
N GLU A 38 1.07 15.01 14.89
CA GLU A 38 1.47 15.22 13.51
C GLU A 38 2.28 14.02 13.00
N TYR A 39 1.87 13.45 11.88
CA TYR A 39 2.69 12.46 11.17
C TYR A 39 3.78 13.14 10.37
N PHE A 40 3.42 14.18 9.60
CA PHE A 40 4.32 14.98 8.80
C PHE A 40 3.67 16.30 8.38
N ALA A 41 4.52 17.23 7.95
CA ALA A 41 4.15 18.45 7.26
C ALA A 41 4.97 18.55 5.97
N VAL A 42 4.33 18.95 4.87
CA VAL A 42 4.97 19.11 3.56
C VAL A 42 4.55 20.43 2.92
N ASN A 43 5.42 20.99 2.09
CA ASN A 43 5.06 22.17 1.32
C ASN A 43 4.18 21.82 0.10
N ALA A 44 3.64 22.83 -0.59
CA ALA A 44 2.77 22.64 -1.74
C ALA A 44 3.42 21.82 -2.88
N PHE A 45 4.72 22.04 -3.15
CA PHE A 45 5.44 21.32 -4.19
C PHE A 45 5.61 19.84 -3.84
N GLU A 46 6.02 19.52 -2.61
CA GLU A 46 6.13 18.15 -2.11
C GLU A 46 4.77 17.44 -2.12
N ARG A 47 3.71 18.13 -1.69
CA ARG A 47 2.33 17.64 -1.72
C ARG A 47 1.90 17.28 -3.13
N ASP A 48 2.16 18.14 -4.11
CA ASP A 48 1.79 17.89 -5.51
C ASP A 48 2.60 16.71 -6.10
N GLN A 49 3.89 16.58 -5.76
CA GLN A 49 4.69 15.42 -6.15
C GLN A 49 4.15 14.10 -5.54
N MET A 50 3.78 14.13 -4.26
CA MET A 50 3.17 12.98 -3.59
C MET A 50 1.85 12.57 -4.27
N ILE A 51 0.99 13.53 -4.56
CA ILE A 51 -0.30 13.31 -5.24
C ILE A 51 -0.09 12.71 -6.63
N GLU A 52 0.83 13.26 -7.41
CA GLU A 52 1.13 12.73 -8.74
C GLU A 52 1.72 11.32 -8.66
N GLY A 53 2.62 11.06 -7.72
CA GLY A 53 3.16 9.72 -7.45
C GLY A 53 2.06 8.70 -7.12
N MET A 54 1.07 9.08 -6.31
CA MET A 54 -0.10 8.24 -6.00
C MET A 54 -0.94 7.98 -7.25
N ARG A 55 -1.21 9.00 -8.06
CA ARG A 55 -1.98 8.88 -9.30
C ARG A 55 -1.31 7.92 -10.29
N LEU A 56 0.00 8.06 -10.48
CA LEU A 56 0.80 7.18 -11.33
C LEU A 56 0.81 5.74 -10.79
N THR A 57 0.96 5.57 -9.47
CA THR A 57 0.91 4.26 -8.83
C THR A 57 -0.44 3.57 -9.07
N MET A 58 -1.55 4.29 -8.87
CA MET A 58 -2.89 3.78 -9.13
C MET A 58 -3.11 3.40 -10.60
N LEU A 59 -2.50 4.14 -11.53
CA LEU A 59 -2.63 3.90 -12.95
C LEU A 59 -1.82 2.68 -13.42
N TYR A 60 -0.56 2.54 -12.97
CA TYR A 60 0.37 1.58 -13.55
C TYR A 60 0.58 0.30 -12.73
N VAL A 61 0.39 0.31 -11.41
CA VAL A 61 0.56 -0.91 -10.59
C VAL A 61 -0.39 -2.03 -11.01
N PRO A 62 -1.68 -1.79 -11.33
CA PRO A 62 -2.57 -2.85 -11.77
C PRO A 62 -2.08 -3.56 -13.05
N ASP A 63 -1.53 -2.81 -13.99
CA ASP A 63 -0.97 -3.36 -15.23
C ASP A 63 0.25 -4.24 -14.95
N ILE A 64 1.12 -3.81 -14.04
CA ILE A 64 2.27 -4.61 -13.58
C ILE A 64 1.77 -5.90 -12.93
N ILE A 65 0.84 -5.81 -11.97
CA ILE A 65 0.27 -7.00 -11.31
C ILE A 65 -0.35 -7.95 -12.33
N LYS A 66 -1.06 -7.42 -13.33
CA LYS A 66 -1.67 -8.22 -14.41
C LYS A 66 -0.61 -8.91 -15.28
N ALA A 67 0.49 -8.22 -15.61
CA ALA A 67 1.56 -8.77 -16.43
C ALA A 67 2.27 -9.96 -15.77
N TYR A 68 2.40 -9.93 -14.44
CA TYR A 68 3.05 -10.98 -13.65
C TYR A 68 2.07 -11.96 -12.99
N LYS A 69 0.76 -11.81 -13.21
CA LYS A 69 -0.23 -12.75 -12.67
C LYS A 69 0.05 -14.12 -13.31
N PRO A 70 0.35 -15.17 -12.51
CA PRO A 70 0.57 -16.51 -13.04
C PRO A 70 -0.59 -16.90 -13.94
N SER A 71 -0.30 -17.48 -15.11
CA SER A 71 -1.38 -17.95 -15.98
C SER A 71 -2.19 -19.00 -15.23
N GLU A 72 -3.51 -18.84 -15.19
CA GLU A 72 -4.43 -19.87 -14.67
C GLU A 72 -4.37 -21.17 -15.50
N LYS A 73 -3.81 -21.09 -16.71
CA LYS A 73 -3.52 -22.25 -17.54
C LYS A 73 -2.24 -22.92 -17.07
N GLU A 74 -2.30 -24.23 -16.86
CA GLU A 74 -1.11 -25.05 -16.67
C GLU A 74 -0.18 -24.89 -17.86
N LEU A 75 1.01 -24.36 -17.61
CA LEU A 75 2.05 -24.32 -18.63
C LEU A 75 2.63 -25.74 -18.80
N PRO A 76 2.97 -26.19 -20.02
CA PRO A 76 3.59 -27.50 -20.24
C PRO A 76 4.89 -27.73 -19.44
N SER A 77 5.52 -26.65 -18.97
CA SER A 77 6.72 -26.66 -18.14
C SER A 77 6.45 -26.72 -16.63
N GLN A 78 5.20 -26.69 -16.17
CA GLN A 78 4.87 -26.83 -14.75
C GLN A 78 5.08 -28.27 -14.28
N ILE A 79 6.19 -28.50 -13.58
CA ILE A 79 6.47 -29.76 -12.89
C ILE A 79 5.69 -29.75 -11.58
N LYS A 80 4.62 -30.55 -11.49
CA LYS A 80 3.94 -30.82 -10.21
C LYS A 80 4.70 -31.93 -9.49
N PHE A 81 5.32 -31.61 -8.37
CA PHE A 81 5.85 -32.62 -7.47
C PHE A 81 4.67 -33.30 -6.76
N VAL A 82 4.26 -34.46 -7.27
CA VAL A 82 3.26 -35.31 -6.62
C VAL A 82 3.96 -35.99 -5.45
N VAL A 83 3.65 -35.58 -4.21
CA VAL A 83 4.11 -36.30 -3.02
C VAL A 83 3.35 -37.63 -2.98
N PRO A 84 4.02 -38.79 -3.02
CA PRO A 84 3.35 -40.08 -2.92
C PRO A 84 2.64 -40.17 -1.56
N GLN A 85 1.32 -40.32 -1.59
CA GLN A 85 0.57 -40.79 -0.42
C GLN A 85 0.62 -42.31 -0.39
N ASP A 86 1.75 -42.85 0.03
CA ASP A 86 1.90 -44.23 0.48
C ASP A 86 2.96 -44.20 1.58
N GLY A 87 2.77 -44.78 2.76
CA GLY A 87 1.73 -45.62 3.27
C GLY A 87 1.99 -45.81 4.76
N ARG A 88 1.10 -46.52 5.43
CA ARG A 88 1.17 -46.89 6.84
C ARG A 88 2.58 -47.34 7.25
N HIS A 89 3.09 -46.77 8.33
CA HIS A 89 4.07 -47.44 9.18
C HIS A 89 3.43 -47.65 10.55
N THR A 90 3.07 -48.91 10.79
CA THR A 90 3.00 -49.54 12.12
C THR A 90 4.32 -49.38 12.86
#